data_AF-E9SXX8-F1
#
_entry.id   AF-E9SXX8-F1
#
_cell.length_a   1.000
_cell.length_b   1.000
_cell.length_c   1.000
_cell.angle_alpha   90.00
_cell.angle_beta   90.00
_cell.angle_gamma   90.00
#
_symmetry.space_group_name_H-M   'P 1'
#
loop_
_entity.id
_entity.type
_entity.pdbx_description
1 polymer ?
#
loop_
_entity_poly.entity_id
_entity_poly.type
_entity_poly.pdbx_seq_one_letter_code
_entity_poly.pdbx_strand_id
1 'polypeptide(L)'
;MSVQTESFAIHATGSTGDADTATLDRLEQEILDLDAAILEAVRRRSDLARSLTPVAVTTQADGSSRFDDLGPDGSVLDRMLARLAAAEAQ
;
A
#
# COMPACT_ATOMS: atom_id res chain seq x y z
N MET A 1 -36.42 -35.03 -29.10
CA MET A 1 -35.06 -34.44 -29.09
C MET A 1 -34.44 -34.76 -27.75
N SER A 2 -33.35 -35.53 -27.73
CA SER A 2 -32.63 -35.90 -26.51
C SER A 2 -31.46 -34.93 -26.35
N VAL A 3 -31.45 -34.16 -25.27
CA VAL A 3 -30.37 -33.22 -24.97
C VAL A 3 -29.26 -34.03 -24.30
N GLN A 4 -28.21 -34.35 -25.05
CA GLN A 4 -26.99 -34.93 -24.50
C GLN A 4 -26.26 -33.81 -23.76
N THR A 5 -26.39 -33.80 -22.43
CA THR A 5 -25.49 -33.00 -21.58
C THR A 5 -24.16 -33.73 -21.54
N GLU A 6 -23.25 -33.35 -22.45
CA GLU A 6 -21.84 -33.68 -22.32
C GLU A 6 -21.36 -33.08 -20.99
N SER A 7 -21.25 -33.95 -19.97
CA SER A 7 -20.62 -33.59 -18.71
C SER A 7 -19.17 -33.25 -19.02
N PHE A 8 -18.86 -31.96 -18.95
CA PHE A 8 -17.49 -31.46 -18.95
C PHE A 8 -16.74 -32.16 -17.81
N ALA A 9 -15.94 -33.15 -18.17
CA ALA A 9 -14.97 -33.76 -17.28
C ALA A 9 -13.88 -32.71 -16.99
N ILE A 10 -14.13 -31.83 -16.01
CA ILE A 10 -13.10 -30.98 -15.42
C ILE A 10 -12.29 -31.86 -14.47
N HIS A 11 -11.44 -32.72 -15.05
CA HIS A 11 -10.36 -33.32 -14.30
C HIS A 11 -9.11 -33.38 -15.18
N ALA A 12 -8.02 -32.90 -14.58
CA ALA A 12 -6.62 -33.06 -14.97
C ALA A 12 -5.94 -31.91 -15.75
N THR A 13 -5.75 -30.78 -15.07
CA THR A 13 -4.45 -30.09 -15.04
C THR A 13 -3.93 -30.02 -13.61
N GLY A 14 -3.69 -31.18 -13.01
CA GLY A 14 -2.91 -31.30 -11.77
C GLY A 14 -1.44 -31.05 -12.08
N SER A 15 -1.00 -29.78 -12.02
CA SER A 15 0.41 -29.38 -11.89
C SER A 15 0.58 -27.86 -11.68
N THR A 16 -0.49 -27.04 -11.72
CA THR A 16 -0.41 -25.58 -11.53
C THR A 16 -0.82 -25.12 -10.13
N GLY A 17 -1.67 -25.85 -9.41
CA GLY A 17 -2.18 -25.42 -8.11
C GLY A 17 -1.11 -25.20 -7.04
N ASP A 18 -0.05 -26.03 -7.02
CA ASP A 18 1.03 -25.94 -6.01
C ASP A 18 2.06 -24.84 -6.34
N ALA A 19 2.22 -24.54 -7.64
CA ALA A 19 3.06 -23.43 -8.10
C ALA A 19 2.35 -22.08 -7.90
N ASP A 20 1.02 -22.05 -8.06
CA ASP A 20 0.20 -20.88 -7.83
C ASP A 20 0.12 -20.54 -6.33
N THR A 21 0.01 -21.54 -5.43
CA THR A 21 0.06 -21.32 -3.97
C THR A 21 1.42 -20.81 -3.51
N ALA A 22 2.52 -21.42 -3.95
CA ALA A 22 3.86 -20.93 -3.60
C ALA A 22 4.13 -19.50 -4.12
N THR A 23 3.51 -19.12 -5.24
CA THR A 23 3.59 -17.75 -5.78
C THR A 23 2.77 -16.78 -4.94
N LEU A 24 1.58 -17.17 -4.48
CA LEU A 24 0.75 -16.35 -3.59
C LEU A 24 1.41 -16.13 -2.24
N ASP A 25 1.95 -17.18 -1.62
CA ASP A 25 2.67 -17.08 -0.33
C ASP A 25 3.86 -16.11 -0.44
N ARG A 26 4.57 -16.13 -1.58
CA ARG A 26 5.67 -15.19 -1.85
C ARG A 26 5.17 -13.75 -1.96
N LEU A 27 4.07 -13.51 -2.67
CA LEU A 27 3.50 -12.17 -2.82
C LEU A 27 2.98 -11.63 -1.49
N GLU A 28 2.38 -12.48 -0.66
CA GLU A 28 1.96 -12.11 0.69
C GLU A 28 3.18 -11.70 1.54
N GLN A 29 4.26 -12.48 1.50
CA GLN A 29 5.50 -12.11 2.18
C GLN A 29 6.08 -10.78 1.66
N GLU A 30 6.05 -10.57 0.34
CA GLU A 30 6.50 -9.31 -0.27
C GLU A 30 5.67 -8.12 0.19
N ILE A 31 4.35 -8.27 0.32
CA ILE A 31 3.47 -7.24 0.88
C ILE A 31 3.84 -6.94 2.34
N LEU A 32 4.06 -7.98 3.16
CA LEU A 32 4.46 -7.80 4.56
C LEU A 32 5.79 -7.05 4.70
N ASP A 33 6.76 -7.36 3.83
CA ASP A 33 8.05 -6.69 3.81
C ASP A 33 7.92 -5.22 3.37
N LEU A 34 7.07 -4.95 2.36
CA LEU A 34 6.76 -3.60 1.92
C LEU A 34 6.05 -2.79 3.01
N ASP A 35 5.09 -3.39 3.72
CA ASP A 35 4.38 -2.74 4.83
C ASP A 35 5.34 -2.39 5.97
N ALA A 36 6.27 -3.28 6.30
CA ALA A 36 7.30 -3.00 7.30
C ALA A 36 8.18 -1.80 6.89
N ALA A 37 8.61 -1.75 5.63
CA ALA A 37 9.40 -0.65 5.10
C ALA A 37 8.62 0.68 5.07
N ILE A 38 7.34 0.65 4.69
CA ILE A 38 6.45 1.82 4.72
C ILE A 38 6.32 2.34 6.15
N LEU A 39 6.08 1.47 7.13
CA LEU A 39 5.95 1.86 8.54
C LEU A 39 7.24 2.50 9.07
N GLU A 40 8.41 1.96 8.73
CA GLU A 40 9.69 2.55 9.09
C GLU A 40 9.88 3.93 8.47
N ALA A 41 9.58 4.07 7.17
CA ALA A 41 9.68 5.35 6.47
C ALA A 41 8.73 6.41 7.06
N VAL A 42 7.49 6.03 7.41
CA VAL A 42 6.51 6.93 8.03
C VAL A 42 6.96 7.39 9.42
N ARG A 43 7.54 6.49 10.24
CA ARG A 43 8.11 6.85 11.54
C ARG A 43 9.24 7.86 11.37
N ARG A 44 10.22 7.55 10.53
CA ARG A 44 11.36 8.43 10.26
C ARG A 44 10.91 9.80 9.73
N ARG A 45 9.93 9.83 8.82
CA ARG A 45 9.37 11.09 8.32
C ARG A 45 8.72 11.90 9.44
N SER A 46 7.93 11.26 10.30
CA SER A 46 7.26 11.93 11.42
C SER A 46 8.28 12.49 12.41
N ASP A 47 9.35 11.74 12.71
CA ASP A 47 10.45 12.19 13.56
C ASP A 47 11.17 13.41 12.99
N LEU A 48 11.50 13.37 11.69
CA LEU A 48 12.08 14.51 11.00
C LEU A 48 11.14 15.71 11.01
N ALA A 49 9.87 15.51 10.64
CA ALA A 49 8.89 16.60 10.61
C ALA A 49 8.75 17.28 11.98
N ARG A 50 8.74 16.50 13.08
CA ARG A 50 8.72 17.03 14.45
C ARG A 50 10.00 17.78 14.82
N SER A 51 11.16 17.27 14.43
CA SER A 51 12.44 17.95 14.68
C SER A 51 12.54 19.30 13.95
N LEU A 52 11.82 19.46 12.84
CA LEU A 52 11.79 20.67 12.03
C LEU A 52 10.75 21.70 12.55
N THR A 53 9.77 21.31 13.39
CA THR A 53 8.72 22.20 13.92
C THR A 53 9.22 23.46 14.66
N PRO A 54 10.39 23.52 15.34
CA PRO A 54 10.91 24.78 15.87
C PRO A 54 11.32 25.77 14.77
N VAL A 55 11.60 25.27 13.56
CA VAL A 55 11.97 26.03 12.37
C VAL A 55 10.69 26.20 11.55
N ALA A 56 9.86 27.16 11.95
CA ALA A 56 8.62 27.50 11.25
C ALA A 56 8.84 27.54 9.72
N VAL A 57 8.28 26.56 9.01
CA VAL A 57 8.29 26.59 7.54
C VAL A 57 6.95 27.14 7.11
N THR A 58 7.00 28.39 6.67
CA THR A 58 6.05 29.02 5.75
C THR A 58 6.14 28.29 4.40
N THR A 59 5.74 27.01 4.34
CA THR A 59 5.68 26.31 3.06
C THR A 59 4.34 26.63 2.44
N GLN A 60 4.35 27.54 1.46
CA GLN A 60 3.26 27.69 0.52
C GLN A 60 2.93 26.29 -0.01
N ALA A 61 1.70 25.85 0.23
CA ALA A 61 1.14 24.68 -0.41
C ALA A 61 0.97 25.02 -1.89
N ASP A 62 2.03 24.78 -2.69
CA ASP A 62 1.84 24.62 -4.12
C ASP A 62 0.84 23.49 -4.31
N GLY A 63 -0.24 23.77 -5.03
CA GLY A 63 -1.47 22.96 -5.07
C GLY A 63 -1.35 21.56 -5.68
N SER A 64 -0.13 21.03 -5.83
CA SER A 64 0.16 19.66 -6.25
C SER A 64 0.69 18.88 -5.05
N SER A 65 -0.03 17.83 -4.66
CA SER A 65 0.45 16.95 -3.60
C SER A 65 1.60 16.14 -4.19
N ARG A 66 2.68 15.97 -3.44
CA ARG A 66 3.79 15.06 -3.80
C ARG A 66 3.36 13.60 -3.99
N PHE A 67 2.09 13.28 -3.72
CA PHE A 67 1.47 11.98 -3.90
C PHE A 67 0.41 11.97 -5.00
N ASP A 68 0.38 12.95 -5.91
CA ASP A 68 -0.60 13.01 -7.01
C ASP A 68 -0.59 11.74 -7.88
N ASP A 69 0.55 11.03 -7.95
CA ASP A 69 0.68 9.72 -8.64
C ASP A 69 -0.14 8.60 -7.99
N LEU A 70 -0.55 8.76 -6.72
CA LEU A 70 -1.48 7.85 -6.04
C LEU A 70 -2.95 8.18 -6.34
N GLY A 71 -3.22 9.16 -7.21
CA GLY A 71 -4.56 9.61 -7.55
C GLY A 71 -5.33 10.13 -6.33
N PRO A 72 -6.58 9.71 -6.11
CA PRO A 72 -7.41 10.24 -5.01
C PRO A 72 -6.81 9.94 -3.63
N ASP A 73 -6.12 8.81 -3.48
CA ASP A 73 -5.53 8.36 -2.22
C ASP A 73 -4.32 9.22 -1.81
N GLY A 74 -3.65 9.85 -2.77
CA GLY A 74 -2.52 10.74 -2.51
C GLY A 74 -2.88 11.93 -1.62
N SER A 75 -4.06 12.51 -1.85
CA SER A 75 -4.57 13.62 -1.02
C SER A 75 -4.94 13.18 0.40
N VAL A 76 -5.32 11.90 0.58
CA VAL A 76 -5.64 11.32 1.89
C VAL A 76 -4.36 11.01 2.64
N LEU A 77 -3.39 10.38 1.96
CA LEU A 77 -2.08 10.07 2.52
C LEU A 77 -1.35 11.34 2.97
N ASP A 78 -1.37 12.41 2.17
CA ASP A 78 -0.72 13.66 2.55
C ASP A 78 -1.32 14.26 3.84
N ARG A 79 -2.65 14.30 3.93
CA ARG A 79 -3.36 14.77 5.12
C ARG A 79 -3.07 13.90 6.35
N MET A 80 -3.03 12.57 6.19
CA MET A 80 -2.67 11.66 7.28
C MET A 80 -1.24 11.91 7.76
N LEU A 81 -0.30 12.06 6.84
CA LEU A 81 1.11 12.31 7.13
C LEU A 81 1.35 13.68 7.75
N ALA A 82 0.56 14.69 7.38
CA ALA A 82 0.57 16.00 8.05
C ALA A 82 0.02 15.91 9.48
N ARG A 83 -1.08 15.15 9.68
CA ARG A 83 -1.66 14.93 11.01
C ARG A 83 -0.71 14.18 11.94
N LEU A 84 -0.02 13.14 11.45
CA LEU A 84 0.96 12.39 12.24
C LEU A 84 2.11 13.28 12.73
N ALA A 85 2.58 14.20 11.90
CA ALA A 85 3.60 15.17 12.31
C ALA A 85 3.11 16.13 13.40
N ALA A 86 1.82 16.44 13.43
CA ALA A 86 1.22 17.36 14.42
C ALA A 86 0.77 16.67 15.73
N ALA A 87 0.42 15.38 15.69
CA ALA A 87 -0.23 14.68 16.81
C ALA A 87 0.67 14.42 18.03
N GLU A 88 1.99 14.39 17.87
CA GLU A 88 2.97 14.17 18.95
C GLU A 88 3.69 15.47 19.37
N ALA A 89 3.24 16.63 18.89
CA ALA A 89 3.75 17.94 19.30
C ALA A 89 3.02 18.54 20.52
N GLN A 90 2.14 17.76 21.16
CA GLN A 90 1.46 18.05 22.43
C GLN A 90 1.99 17.14 23.53
#